data_AF-A0A6I2T3N1-F1
#
_entry.id   AF-A0A6I2T3N1-F1
#
_cell.length_a   1.000
_cell.length_b   1.000
_cell.length_c   1.000
_cell.angle_alpha   90.00
_cell.angle_beta   90.00
_cell.angle_gamma   90.00
#
_symmetry.space_group_name_H-M   'P 1'
#
loop_
_entity.id
_entity.type
_entity.pdbx_description
1 polymer ?
#
loop_
_entity_poly.entity_id
_entity_poly.type
_entity_poly.pdbx_seq_one_letter_code
_entity_poly.pdbx_strand_id
1 'polypeptide(L)'
;MSKPFDTEPANRERSKCERLLRRAEFSVAKGLDGYDFSNVRLPDGYALDGLPDLDFVPRAQDLVFHGKTGRGKNRLAIGLGMRAVERGLNVRFHQTAELVLQLGKAKRDGNLDAMPGDIGRADPIILDEFGYVPFDIDGARLLHRIIAGSYERRSIASATNIGSGKWGTVFADDKLAAAIIDRIVHHGRLLEFTGQSHRAGEALMFGRTSAGPASEPKEKTKEQAGTLLG
;
A
#
# COMPACT_ATOMS: atom_id res chain seq x y z
N MET A 1 -3.73 -35.52 -34.61
CA MET A 1 -3.67 -34.91 -33.27
C MET A 1 -2.95 -33.57 -33.41
N SER A 2 -3.71 -32.49 -33.33
CA SER A 2 -3.27 -31.12 -33.63
C SER A 2 -2.34 -30.58 -32.53
N LYS A 3 -1.19 -30.03 -32.90
CA LYS A 3 -0.36 -29.19 -32.02
C LYS A 3 -1.19 -27.95 -31.61
N PRO A 4 -1.15 -27.48 -30.36
CA PRO A 4 -1.76 -26.20 -30.01
C PRO A 4 -1.00 -25.11 -30.76
N PHE A 5 -1.73 -24.33 -31.57
CA PHE A 5 -1.25 -23.07 -32.11
C PHE A 5 -1.20 -22.03 -30.97
N ASP A 6 -0.25 -22.17 -30.05
CA ASP A 6 0.16 -21.02 -29.24
C ASP A 6 0.94 -20.08 -30.16
N THR A 7 0.23 -19.07 -30.69
CA THR A 7 0.79 -18.09 -31.61
C THR A 7 1.98 -17.37 -30.97
N GLU A 8 3.09 -17.21 -31.69
CA GLU A 8 4.33 -16.58 -31.23
C GLU A 8 4.17 -15.24 -30.45
N PRO A 9 3.21 -14.35 -30.78
CA PRO A 9 2.93 -13.14 -30.00
C PRO A 9 2.47 -13.44 -28.56
N ALA A 10 1.63 -14.46 -28.35
CA ALA A 10 1.12 -14.83 -27.03
C ALA A 10 2.25 -15.36 -26.12
N ASN A 11 3.23 -16.07 -26.70
CA ASN A 11 4.42 -16.51 -25.97
C ASN A 11 5.32 -15.34 -25.56
N ARG A 12 5.50 -14.34 -26.44
CA ARG A 12 6.30 -13.14 -26.14
C ARG A 12 5.68 -12.32 -25.00
N GLU A 13 4.37 -12.09 -25.03
CA GLU A 13 3.67 -11.36 -23.96
C GLU A 13 3.72 -12.13 -22.63
N ARG A 14 3.55 -13.46 -22.65
CA ARG A 14 3.70 -14.30 -21.46
C ARG A 14 5.11 -14.20 -20.87
N SER A 15 6.15 -14.35 -21.69
CA SER A 15 7.55 -14.22 -21.23
C SER A 15 7.86 -12.82 -20.71
N LYS A 16 7.30 -11.77 -21.31
CA LYS A 16 7.42 -10.40 -20.82
C LYS A 16 6.78 -10.25 -19.44
N CYS A 17 5.53 -10.70 -19.27
CA CYS A 17 4.84 -10.69 -17.99
C CYS A 17 5.62 -11.46 -16.91
N GLU A 18 6.08 -12.67 -17.19
CA GLU A 18 6.86 -13.47 -16.23
C GLU A 18 8.15 -12.76 -15.81
N ARG A 19 8.85 -12.12 -16.75
CA ARG A 19 10.06 -11.34 -16.45
C ARG A 19 9.73 -10.12 -15.58
N LEU A 20 8.66 -9.40 -15.88
CA LEU A 20 8.23 -8.24 -15.09
C LEU A 20 7.77 -8.66 -13.70
N LEU A 21 7.06 -9.78 -13.56
CA LEU A 21 6.64 -10.35 -12.29
C LEU A 21 7.83 -10.72 -11.41
N ARG A 22 8.85 -11.37 -11.98
CA ARG A 22 10.10 -11.70 -11.27
C ARG A 22 10.83 -10.45 -10.80
N ARG A 23 10.82 -9.37 -11.59
CA ARG A 23 11.38 -8.07 -11.21
C ARG A 23 10.53 -7.35 -10.16
N ALA A 24 9.22 -7.56 -10.14
CA ALA A 24 8.40 -6.88 -9.16
C ALA A 24 8.76 -7.26 -7.72
N GLU A 25 9.29 -8.47 -7.49
CA GLU A 25 9.77 -8.94 -6.17
C GLU A 25 8.70 -8.84 -5.07
N PHE A 26 7.44 -9.12 -5.44
CA PHE A 26 6.33 -9.15 -4.47
C PHE A 26 6.58 -10.19 -3.37
N SER A 27 6.30 -9.80 -2.12
CA SER A 27 6.36 -10.73 -0.98
C SER A 27 5.44 -11.94 -1.15
N VAL A 28 4.19 -11.72 -1.60
CA VAL A 28 3.23 -12.78 -1.95
C VAL A 28 2.43 -12.34 -3.17
N ALA A 29 2.76 -12.87 -4.34
CA ALA A 29 2.08 -12.53 -5.59
C ALA A 29 0.63 -13.03 -5.60
N LYS A 30 -0.32 -12.12 -5.34
CA LYS A 30 -1.74 -12.42 -5.35
C LYS A 30 -2.49 -11.26 -6.02
N GLY A 31 -3.24 -11.54 -7.09
CA GLY A 31 -4.00 -10.54 -7.86
C GLY A 31 -5.23 -10.00 -7.13
N LEU A 32 -6.02 -9.13 -7.74
CA LEU A 32 -7.21 -8.51 -7.11
C LEU A 32 -8.45 -9.42 -7.06
N ASP A 33 -8.40 -10.61 -7.62
CA ASP A 33 -9.57 -11.48 -7.71
C ASP A 33 -10.09 -11.84 -6.30
N GLY A 34 -11.40 -11.62 -6.10
CA GLY A 34 -12.07 -11.80 -4.82
C GLY A 34 -11.67 -10.79 -3.73
N TYR A 35 -11.03 -9.68 -4.07
CA TYR A 35 -10.73 -8.61 -3.11
C TYR A 35 -12.01 -7.83 -2.74
N ASP A 36 -12.26 -7.68 -1.44
CA ASP A 36 -13.39 -6.91 -0.91
C ASP A 36 -12.99 -5.45 -0.64
N PHE A 37 -13.61 -4.53 -1.38
CA PHE A 37 -13.39 -3.09 -1.24
C PHE A 37 -14.33 -2.40 -0.24
N SER A 38 -15.29 -3.12 0.36
CA SER A 38 -16.28 -2.54 1.28
C SER A 38 -15.66 -1.80 2.49
N ASN A 39 -14.46 -2.21 2.88
CA ASN A 39 -13.71 -1.66 4.01
C ASN A 39 -12.64 -0.62 3.60
N VAL A 40 -12.64 -0.19 2.34
CA VAL A 40 -11.71 0.79 1.78
C VAL A 40 -12.48 2.07 1.45
N ARG A 41 -12.18 3.14 2.19
CA ARG A 41 -12.69 4.47 1.88
C ARG A 41 -11.75 5.17 0.92
N LEU A 42 -12.30 5.59 -0.21
CA LEU A 42 -11.58 6.35 -1.24
C LEU A 42 -11.63 7.86 -0.92
N PRO A 43 -10.65 8.64 -1.41
CA PRO A 43 -10.72 10.09 -1.29
C PRO A 43 -11.78 10.67 -2.24
N ASP A 44 -12.27 11.86 -1.92
CA ASP A 44 -13.27 12.55 -2.72
C ASP A 44 -12.78 12.73 -4.17
N GLY A 45 -13.68 12.47 -5.13
CA GLY A 45 -13.38 12.55 -6.57
C GLY A 45 -12.54 11.40 -7.12
N TYR A 46 -12.23 10.36 -6.33
CA TYR A 46 -11.60 9.14 -6.83
C TYR A 46 -12.60 7.98 -6.87
N ALA A 47 -12.99 7.57 -8.08
CA ALA A 47 -13.90 6.45 -8.28
C ALA A 47 -13.17 5.11 -8.07
N LEU A 48 -13.90 4.12 -7.54
CA LEU A 48 -13.35 2.78 -7.31
C LEU A 48 -12.87 2.12 -8.60
N ASP A 49 -13.62 2.31 -9.69
CA ASP A 49 -13.30 1.71 -11.00
C ASP A 49 -11.94 2.17 -11.54
N GLY A 50 -11.50 3.38 -11.19
CA GLY A 50 -10.18 3.90 -11.59
C GLY A 50 -8.99 3.24 -10.89
N LEU A 51 -9.21 2.48 -9.80
CA LEU A 51 -8.13 1.73 -9.12
C LEU A 51 -7.73 0.46 -9.89
N PRO A 52 -8.64 -0.49 -10.18
CA PRO A 52 -8.32 -1.63 -11.05
C PRO A 52 -7.81 -1.20 -12.43
N ASP A 53 -8.26 -0.04 -12.91
CA ASP A 53 -7.78 0.55 -14.17
C ASP A 53 -6.44 1.28 -14.08
N LEU A 54 -5.83 1.32 -12.89
CA LEU A 54 -4.52 1.92 -12.68
C LEU A 54 -4.41 3.37 -13.16
N ASP A 55 -5.52 4.13 -13.14
CA ASP A 55 -5.58 5.51 -13.65
C ASP A 55 -4.59 6.46 -12.95
N PHE A 56 -4.16 6.09 -11.74
CA PHE A 56 -3.14 6.81 -11.00
C PHE A 56 -1.76 6.78 -11.69
N VAL A 57 -1.41 5.68 -12.37
CA VAL A 57 -0.09 5.48 -12.99
C VAL A 57 0.19 6.47 -14.13
N PRO A 58 -0.65 6.59 -15.18
CA PRO A 58 -0.39 7.54 -16.26
C PRO A 58 -0.48 9.01 -15.81
N ARG A 59 -1.13 9.27 -14.66
CA ARG A 59 -1.21 10.61 -14.05
C ARG A 59 -0.05 10.90 -13.09
N ALA A 60 0.90 9.97 -12.93
CA ALA A 60 1.97 10.03 -11.93
C ALA A 60 1.45 10.32 -10.51
N GLN A 61 0.23 9.87 -10.20
CA GLN A 61 -0.46 10.16 -8.96
C GLN A 61 -0.12 9.11 -7.90
N ASP A 62 0.16 9.54 -6.67
CA ASP A 62 0.54 8.63 -5.60
C ASP A 62 -0.70 8.02 -4.93
N LEU A 63 -0.56 6.81 -4.38
CA LEU A 63 -1.56 6.17 -3.53
C LEU A 63 -0.99 5.98 -2.13
N VAL A 64 -1.78 6.34 -1.13
CA VAL A 64 -1.42 6.16 0.28
C VAL A 64 -2.46 5.27 0.93
N PHE A 65 -2.11 4.02 1.15
CA PHE A 65 -2.94 3.08 1.89
C PHE A 65 -2.70 3.29 3.38
N HIS A 66 -3.70 3.80 4.08
CA HIS A 66 -3.61 4.13 5.50
C HIS A 66 -4.59 3.30 6.34
N GLY A 67 -4.15 2.80 7.49
CA GLY A 67 -5.02 2.12 8.46
C GLY A 67 -4.24 1.19 9.38
N LYS A 68 -4.92 0.58 10.37
CA LYS A 68 -4.28 -0.36 11.30
C LYS A 68 -3.80 -1.64 10.58
N THR A 69 -2.98 -2.42 11.27
CA THR A 69 -2.42 -3.67 10.76
C THR A 69 -3.53 -4.70 10.45
N GLY A 70 -3.27 -5.58 9.49
CA GLY A 70 -4.17 -6.69 9.16
C GLY A 70 -5.41 -6.38 8.30
N ARG A 71 -5.58 -5.14 7.83
CA ARG A 71 -6.76 -4.71 7.06
C ARG A 71 -6.66 -4.80 5.53
N GLY A 72 -5.61 -5.40 4.99
CA GLY A 72 -5.48 -5.60 3.54
C GLY A 72 -4.74 -4.52 2.74
N LYS A 73 -4.08 -3.54 3.39
CA LYS A 73 -3.26 -2.53 2.69
C LYS A 73 -2.25 -3.12 1.70
N ASN A 74 -1.39 -4.01 2.18
CA ASN A 74 -0.39 -4.69 1.36
C ASN A 74 -1.05 -5.58 0.29
N ARG A 75 -2.19 -6.23 0.63
CA ARG A 75 -2.97 -7.05 -0.32
C ARG A 75 -3.45 -6.22 -1.51
N LEU A 76 -3.97 -5.01 -1.28
CA LEU A 76 -4.38 -4.10 -2.34
C LEU A 76 -3.18 -3.60 -3.14
N ALA A 77 -2.11 -3.18 -2.46
CA ALA A 77 -0.88 -2.70 -3.09
C ALA A 77 -0.29 -3.72 -4.08
N ILE A 78 -0.12 -4.97 -3.63
CA ILE A 78 0.35 -6.07 -4.47
C ILE A 78 -0.65 -6.38 -5.58
N GLY A 79 -1.95 -6.39 -5.29
CA GLY A 79 -2.97 -6.65 -6.30
C GLY A 79 -2.93 -5.64 -7.45
N LEU A 80 -2.77 -4.35 -7.14
CA LEU A 80 -2.57 -3.29 -8.14
C LEU A 80 -1.24 -3.47 -8.89
N GLY A 81 -0.17 -3.84 -8.19
CA GLY A 81 1.11 -4.17 -8.81
C GLY A 81 1.03 -5.34 -9.78
N MET A 82 0.30 -6.40 -9.44
CA MET A 82 0.05 -7.54 -10.32
C MET A 82 -0.70 -7.10 -11.58
N ARG A 83 -1.76 -6.29 -11.43
CA ARG A 83 -2.47 -5.70 -12.58
C ARG A 83 -1.57 -4.82 -13.43
N ALA A 84 -0.65 -4.07 -12.84
CA ALA A 84 0.32 -3.26 -13.58
C ALA A 84 1.28 -4.14 -14.40
N VAL A 85 1.80 -5.22 -13.81
CA VAL A 85 2.62 -6.21 -14.51
C VAL A 85 1.86 -6.84 -15.69
N GLU A 86 0.60 -7.21 -15.49
CA GLU A 86 -0.28 -7.76 -16.55
C GLU A 86 -0.48 -6.77 -17.71
N ARG A 87 -0.50 -5.47 -17.43
CA ARG A 87 -0.51 -4.40 -18.46
C ARG A 87 0.86 -4.11 -19.05
N GLY A 88 1.88 -4.90 -18.71
CA GLY A 88 3.23 -4.78 -19.24
C GLY A 88 4.06 -3.66 -18.61
N LEU A 89 3.64 -3.13 -17.47
CA LEU A 89 4.34 -2.10 -16.70
C LEU A 89 5.44 -2.71 -15.82
N ASN A 90 6.52 -1.97 -15.65
CA ASN A 90 7.63 -2.31 -14.77
C ASN A 90 7.32 -1.90 -13.34
N VAL A 91 7.13 -2.86 -12.45
CA VAL A 91 6.80 -2.61 -11.04
C VAL A 91 8.02 -2.94 -10.18
N ARG A 92 8.22 -2.20 -9.09
CA ARG A 92 9.13 -2.59 -8.01
C ARG A 92 8.40 -2.55 -6.68
N PHE A 93 8.40 -3.66 -5.96
CA PHE A 93 7.91 -3.76 -4.59
C PHE A 93 9.09 -3.78 -3.62
N HIS A 94 9.02 -2.96 -2.58
CA HIS A 94 10.00 -2.99 -1.51
C HIS A 94 9.31 -2.86 -0.15
N GLN A 95 9.78 -3.64 0.83
CA GLN A 95 9.63 -3.22 2.22
C GLN A 95 10.49 -1.97 2.43
N THR A 96 9.89 -0.90 2.93
CA THR A 96 10.55 0.42 2.99
C THR A 96 11.84 0.38 3.82
N ALA A 97 11.82 -0.35 4.94
CA ALA A 97 13.00 -0.52 5.80
C ALA A 97 14.13 -1.27 5.09
N GLU A 98 13.81 -2.32 4.35
CA GLU A 98 14.79 -3.09 3.58
C GLU A 98 15.40 -2.24 2.47
N LEU A 99 14.58 -1.47 1.75
CA LEU A 99 15.05 -0.53 0.73
C LEU A 99 16.05 0.47 1.31
N VAL A 100 15.75 1.06 2.47
CA VAL A 100 16.66 1.99 3.16
C VAL A 100 17.99 1.32 3.52
N LEU A 101 17.96 0.10 4.04
CA LEU A 101 19.17 -0.67 4.36
C LEU A 101 20.00 -0.99 3.11
N GLN A 102 19.35 -1.40 2.02
CA GLN A 102 19.99 -1.70 0.74
C GLN A 102 20.63 -0.44 0.12
N LEU A 103 19.93 0.70 0.14
CA LEU A 103 20.47 1.99 -0.30
C LEU A 103 21.67 2.43 0.55
N GLY A 104 21.58 2.26 1.88
CA GLY A 104 22.68 2.57 2.80
C GLY A 104 23.91 1.70 2.54
N LYS A 105 23.71 0.41 2.25
CA LYS A 105 24.78 -0.50 1.84
C LYS A 105 25.39 -0.07 0.50
N ALA A 106 24.56 0.18 -0.52
CA ALA A 106 25.02 0.64 -1.83
C ALA A 106 25.82 1.95 -1.77
N LYS A 107 25.42 2.88 -0.89
CA LYS A 107 26.18 4.11 -0.60
C LYS A 107 27.57 3.81 -0.03
N ARG A 108 27.66 2.92 0.97
CA ARG A 108 28.94 2.53 1.59
C ARG A 108 29.86 1.80 0.61
N ASP A 109 29.29 0.98 -0.26
CA ASP A 109 30.01 0.20 -1.27
C ASP A 109 30.39 1.04 -2.51
N GLY A 110 30.04 2.33 -2.55
CA GLY A 110 30.32 3.23 -3.68
C GLY A 110 29.50 2.94 -4.95
N ASN A 111 28.43 2.15 -4.85
CA ASN A 111 27.57 1.73 -5.96
C ASN A 111 26.13 2.26 -5.84
N LEU A 112 25.99 3.53 -5.46
CA LEU A 112 24.68 4.13 -5.19
C LEU A 112 23.89 4.45 -6.47
N ASP A 113 24.46 4.31 -7.67
CA ASP A 113 23.77 4.74 -8.89
C ASP A 113 22.92 3.64 -9.53
N ALA A 114 23.32 2.37 -9.39
CA ALA A 114 22.62 1.24 -10.02
C ALA A 114 21.20 1.05 -9.46
N MET A 115 21.05 1.11 -8.14
CA MET A 115 19.78 0.79 -7.47
C MET A 115 18.71 1.89 -7.64
N PRO A 116 18.98 3.18 -7.39
CA PRO A 116 18.06 4.26 -7.74
C PRO A 116 17.77 4.35 -9.24
N GLY A 117 18.74 3.99 -10.09
CA GLY A 117 18.55 3.93 -11.54
C GLY A 117 17.55 2.84 -11.96
N ASP A 118 17.58 1.68 -11.30
CA ASP A 118 16.61 0.61 -11.53
C ASP A 118 15.21 0.96 -10.97
N ILE A 119 15.14 1.48 -9.74
CA ILE A 119 13.88 1.96 -9.13
C ILE A 119 13.28 3.08 -9.96
N GLY A 120 14.10 3.98 -10.51
CA GLY A 120 13.66 5.07 -11.36
C GLY A 120 13.10 4.65 -12.73
N ARG A 121 13.29 3.38 -13.13
CA ARG A 121 12.68 2.79 -14.33
C ARG A 121 11.35 2.10 -14.05
N ALA A 122 10.90 2.06 -12.79
CA ALA A 122 9.58 1.53 -12.46
C ALA A 122 8.49 2.54 -12.85
N ASP A 123 7.33 2.02 -13.25
CA ASP A 123 6.11 2.76 -13.58
C ASP A 123 5.35 3.07 -12.28
N PRO A 124 4.92 2.08 -11.48
CA PRO A 124 4.67 2.29 -10.06
C PRO A 124 5.76 1.67 -9.19
N ILE A 125 6.15 2.40 -8.15
CA ILE A 125 6.93 1.88 -7.03
C ILE A 125 5.96 1.57 -5.90
N ILE A 126 6.04 0.37 -5.33
CA ILE A 126 5.25 -0.01 -4.15
C ILE A 126 6.17 -0.04 -2.94
N LEU A 127 5.84 0.76 -1.92
CA LEU A 127 6.56 0.84 -0.66
C LEU A 127 5.68 0.31 0.48
N ASP A 128 5.95 -0.90 0.94
CA ASP A 128 5.24 -1.51 2.06
C ASP A 128 5.87 -1.12 3.41
N GLU A 129 5.05 -1.21 4.46
CA GLU A 129 5.42 -0.90 5.85
C GLU A 129 6.10 0.46 6.02
N PHE A 130 5.64 1.44 5.25
CA PHE A 130 6.26 2.76 5.18
C PHE A 130 6.17 3.46 6.54
N GLY A 131 7.35 3.70 7.10
CA GLY A 131 7.58 4.34 8.39
C GLY A 131 7.47 3.43 9.62
N TYR A 132 7.21 2.13 9.47
CA TYR A 132 7.02 1.22 10.61
C TYR A 132 8.19 1.20 11.60
N VAL A 133 9.41 1.39 11.11
CA VAL A 133 10.63 1.56 11.90
C VAL A 133 11.23 2.95 11.68
N PRO A 134 11.82 3.57 12.70
CA PRO A 134 12.60 4.79 12.52
C PRO A 134 13.80 4.56 11.60
N PHE A 135 14.08 5.53 10.73
CA PHE A 135 15.27 5.57 9.89
C PHE A 135 16.33 6.47 10.52
N ASP A 136 17.60 6.19 10.26
CA ASP A 136 18.66 7.16 10.51
C ASP A 136 18.59 8.31 9.48
N ILE A 137 19.25 9.43 9.79
CA ILE A 137 19.22 10.63 8.94
C ILE A 137 19.70 10.32 7.51
N ASP A 138 20.72 9.47 7.38
CA ASP A 138 21.28 9.09 6.08
C ASP A 138 20.29 8.23 5.28
N GLY A 139 19.65 7.25 5.90
CA GLY A 139 18.62 6.43 5.30
C GLY A 139 17.39 7.23 4.89
N ALA A 140 16.95 8.16 5.74
CA ALA A 140 15.87 9.08 5.45
C ALA A 140 16.17 9.94 4.21
N ARG A 141 17.40 10.47 4.09
CA ARG A 141 17.84 11.25 2.92
C ARG A 141 17.88 10.41 1.64
N LEU A 142 18.31 9.15 1.74
CA LEU A 142 18.33 8.22 0.62
C LEU A 142 16.92 7.90 0.13
N LEU A 143 15.98 7.63 1.04
CA LEU A 143 14.58 7.40 0.71
C LEU A 143 13.94 8.66 0.09
N HIS A 144 14.23 9.84 0.67
CA HIS A 144 13.79 11.11 0.10
C HIS A 144 14.26 11.31 -1.35
N ARG A 145 15.49 10.91 -1.70
CA ARG A 145 15.98 10.99 -3.10
C ARG A 145 15.12 10.17 -4.06
N ILE A 146 14.67 8.99 -3.64
CA ILE A 146 13.76 8.14 -4.45
C ILE A 146 12.40 8.80 -4.61
N ILE A 147 11.81 9.29 -3.53
CA ILE A 147 10.50 9.96 -3.53
C ILE A 147 10.58 11.24 -4.38
N ALA A 148 11.59 12.08 -4.16
CA ALA A 148 11.85 13.31 -4.92
C ALA A 148 12.01 13.05 -6.41
N GLY A 149 12.78 12.01 -6.77
CA GLY A 149 13.02 11.66 -8.17
C GLY A 149 11.79 11.09 -8.88
N SER A 150 10.73 10.76 -8.14
CA SER A 150 9.49 10.17 -8.63
C SER A 150 8.35 11.19 -8.75
N TYR A 151 8.43 12.28 -7.99
CA TYR A 151 7.45 13.36 -7.98
C TYR A 151 7.09 13.83 -9.41
N GLU A 152 5.79 13.85 -9.73
CA GLU A 152 5.21 14.21 -11.04
C GLU A 152 5.74 13.42 -12.25
N ARG A 153 6.47 12.33 -12.02
CA ARG A 153 7.07 11.50 -13.08
C ARG A 153 6.60 10.05 -13.05
N ARG A 154 6.33 9.52 -11.87
CA ARG A 154 5.86 8.15 -11.66
C ARG A 154 5.10 8.06 -10.35
N SER A 155 4.25 7.04 -10.25
CA SER A 155 3.43 6.83 -9.07
C SER A 155 4.17 6.05 -7.99
N ILE A 156 3.96 6.44 -6.74
CA ILE A 156 4.30 5.67 -5.56
C ILE A 156 3.03 5.22 -4.87
N ALA A 157 2.89 3.90 -4.69
CA ALA A 157 1.87 3.32 -3.82
C ALA A 157 2.52 2.93 -2.49
N SER A 158 2.15 3.61 -1.41
CA SER A 158 2.72 3.39 -0.08
C SER A 158 1.69 2.80 0.88
N ALA A 159 2.09 1.81 1.68
CA ALA A 159 1.25 1.26 2.74
C ALA A 159 1.80 1.65 4.11
N THR A 160 1.01 2.38 4.90
CA THR A 160 1.42 2.86 6.22
C THR A 160 0.33 2.65 7.27
N ASN A 161 0.73 2.44 8.51
CA ASN A 161 -0.14 2.44 9.69
C ASN A 161 0.09 3.67 10.58
N ILE A 162 0.92 4.61 10.13
CA ILE A 162 1.35 5.76 10.89
C ILE A 162 0.41 6.93 10.66
N GLY A 163 -0.06 7.53 11.74
CA GLY A 163 -0.82 8.77 11.68
C GLY A 163 0.10 9.94 11.34
N SER A 164 -0.43 10.96 10.65
CA SER A 164 0.31 12.14 10.19
C SER A 164 1.18 12.83 11.25
N GLY A 165 0.84 12.72 12.54
CA GLY A 165 1.62 13.31 13.64
C GLY A 165 2.91 12.57 14.06
N LYS A 166 3.24 11.41 13.47
CA LYS A 166 4.38 10.57 13.92
C LYS A 166 5.53 10.48 12.90
N TRP A 167 5.42 11.16 11.77
CA TRP A 167 6.42 11.12 10.70
C TRP A 167 7.76 11.76 11.08
N GLY A 168 7.78 12.80 11.92
CA GLY A 168 9.03 13.41 12.41
C GLY A 168 9.94 12.40 13.11
N THR A 169 9.36 11.53 13.93
CA THR A 169 10.08 10.43 14.60
C THR A 169 10.61 9.37 13.63
N VAL A 170 9.92 9.16 12.51
CA VAL A 170 10.31 8.16 11.49
C VAL A 170 11.53 8.62 10.70
N PHE A 171 11.59 9.90 10.33
CA PHE A 171 12.65 10.42 9.45
C PHE A 171 13.84 11.03 10.19
N ALA A 172 13.80 11.10 11.52
CA ALA A 172 14.87 11.67 12.37
C ALA A 172 15.30 13.11 12.01
N ASP A 173 14.48 13.82 11.21
CA ASP A 173 14.67 15.19 10.75
C ASP A 173 13.28 15.76 10.39
N ASP A 174 12.79 16.73 11.16
CA ASP A 174 11.45 17.30 10.99
C ASP A 174 11.30 18.07 9.67
N LYS A 175 12.38 18.67 9.14
CA LYS A 175 12.34 19.38 7.86
C LYS A 175 12.23 18.39 6.70
N LEU A 176 12.98 17.30 6.77
CA LEU A 176 12.90 16.22 5.79
C LEU A 176 11.56 15.51 5.83
N ALA A 177 11.04 15.23 7.04
CA ALA A 177 9.71 14.67 7.24
C ALA A 177 8.65 15.57 6.62
N ALA A 178 8.68 16.88 6.92
CA ALA A 178 7.73 17.84 6.36
C ALA A 178 7.78 17.86 4.82
N ALA A 179 8.97 17.85 4.21
CA ALA A 179 9.11 17.84 2.76
C ALA A 179 8.58 16.56 2.09
N ILE A 180 8.73 15.39 2.74
CA ILE A 180 8.18 14.13 2.22
C ILE A 180 6.67 14.12 2.38
N ILE A 181 6.15 14.51 3.55
CA ILE A 181 4.71 14.56 3.84
C ILE A 181 4.02 15.52 2.89
N ASP A 182 4.56 16.73 2.70
CA ASP A 182 4.01 17.74 1.80
C ASP A 182 3.79 17.18 0.39
N ARG A 183 4.78 16.46 -0.15
CA ARG A 183 4.67 15.81 -1.46
C ARG A 183 3.63 14.70 -1.49
N ILE A 184 3.64 13.82 -0.49
CA ILE A 184 2.68 12.72 -0.37
C ILE A 184 1.25 13.28 -0.24
N VAL A 185 1.07 14.37 0.50
CA VAL A 185 -0.23 15.03 0.69
C VAL A 185 -0.69 15.77 -0.56
N HIS A 186 0.23 16.47 -1.23
CA HIS A 186 -0.07 17.26 -2.43
C HIS A 186 -0.48 16.38 -3.62
N HIS A 187 0.22 15.27 -3.83
CA HIS A 187 0.03 14.41 -5.01
C HIS A 187 -0.58 13.04 -4.72
N GLY A 188 -0.72 12.69 -3.44
CA GLY A 188 -1.29 11.42 -3.01
C GLY A 188 -2.81 11.41 -2.97
N ARG A 189 -3.34 10.20 -3.12
CA ARG A 189 -4.72 9.86 -2.79
C ARG A 189 -4.71 8.94 -1.59
N LEU A 190 -5.32 9.40 -0.51
CA LEU A 190 -5.42 8.65 0.73
C LEU A 190 -6.58 7.65 0.62
N LEU A 191 -6.26 6.37 0.69
CA LEU A 191 -7.24 5.30 0.84
C LEU A 191 -7.21 4.82 2.29
N GLU A 192 -8.32 5.00 3.00
CA GLU A 192 -8.42 4.64 4.40
C GLU A 192 -9.03 3.25 4.58
N PHE A 193 -8.36 2.41 5.34
CA PHE A 193 -8.77 1.04 5.63
C PHE A 193 -9.37 0.99 7.03
N THR A 194 -10.70 0.93 7.09
CA THR A 194 -11.49 1.11 8.33
C THR A 194 -12.02 -0.22 8.91
N GLY A 195 -11.98 -1.31 8.16
CA GLY A 195 -12.51 -2.63 8.55
C GLY A 195 -11.77 -3.36 9.68
N GLN A 196 -12.28 -4.56 10.00
CA GLN A 196 -11.64 -5.46 10.96
C GLN A 196 -10.35 -6.09 10.39
N SER A 197 -9.49 -6.62 11.27
CA SER A 197 -8.26 -7.29 10.84
C SER A 197 -8.58 -8.68 10.29
N HIS A 198 -8.28 -8.91 9.01
CA HIS A 198 -8.38 -10.25 8.40
C HIS A 198 -7.48 -11.26 9.11
N ARG A 199 -6.28 -10.84 9.53
CA ARG A 199 -5.33 -11.70 10.26
C ARG A 199 -5.85 -12.12 11.63
N ALA A 200 -6.67 -11.30 12.28
CA ALA A 200 -7.28 -11.66 13.56
C ALA A 200 -8.44 -12.65 13.36
N GLY A 201 -9.24 -12.47 12.29
CA GLY A 201 -10.31 -13.41 11.94
C GLY A 201 -9.81 -14.79 11.52
N GLU A 202 -8.61 -14.87 10.93
CA GLU A 202 -7.95 -16.12 10.52
C GLU A 202 -6.94 -16.65 11.56
N ALA A 203 -6.81 -16.00 12.72
CA ALA A 203 -5.79 -16.35 13.70
C ALA A 203 -6.04 -17.75 14.31
N LEU A 204 -5.09 -18.67 14.09
CA LEU A 204 -5.10 -20.00 14.72
C LEU A 204 -4.75 -19.94 16.22
N MET A 205 -4.11 -18.85 16.67
CA MET A 205 -3.65 -18.66 18.06
C MET A 205 -4.79 -18.39 19.05
N PHE A 206 -5.95 -17.97 18.56
CA PHE A 206 -7.18 -17.86 19.33
C PHE A 206 -8.21 -18.76 18.65
N GLY A 207 -8.26 -20.03 19.05
CA GLY A 207 -9.20 -20.99 18.48
C GLY A 207 -10.63 -20.42 18.43
N ARG A 208 -11.22 -20.39 17.23
CA ARG A 208 -12.61 -20.03 16.89
C ARG A 208 -13.44 -19.49 18.06
N THR A 209 -13.41 -18.18 18.30
CA THR A 209 -14.55 -17.53 18.93
C THR A 209 -15.55 -17.16 17.85
N SER A 210 -16.48 -18.07 17.58
CA SER A 210 -17.72 -17.73 16.91
C SER A 210 -18.52 -16.76 17.80
N ALA A 211 -18.30 -15.46 17.65
CA ALA A 211 -19.18 -14.46 18.23
C ALA A 211 -20.33 -14.21 17.25
N GLY A 212 -21.41 -14.99 17.41
CA GLY A 212 -22.72 -14.59 16.90
C GLY A 212 -23.21 -13.32 17.61
N PRO A 213 -24.18 -12.58 17.05
CA PRO A 213 -24.59 -11.29 17.59
C PRO A 213 -25.23 -11.51 18.96
N ALA A 214 -24.71 -10.85 19.99
CA ALA A 214 -25.36 -10.77 21.28
C ALA A 214 -26.66 -9.97 21.13
N SER A 215 -27.80 -10.65 21.21
CA SER A 215 -29.11 -10.05 21.40
C SER A 215 -29.13 -9.36 22.77
N GLU A 216 -29.32 -8.03 22.77
CA GLU A 216 -29.66 -7.28 23.98
C GLU A 216 -31.03 -7.74 24.51
N PRO A 217 -31.19 -7.99 25.81
CA PRO A 217 -32.52 -8.17 26.39
C PRO A 217 -33.22 -6.83 26.54
N LYS A 218 -34.37 -6.67 25.87
CA LYS A 218 -35.38 -5.66 26.20
C LYS A 218 -36.15 -6.09 27.45
N GLU A 219 -36.18 -5.25 28.49
CA GLU A 219 -37.30 -5.18 29.45
C GLU A 219 -37.41 -3.76 30.02
N LYS A 220 -38.35 -2.96 29.51
CA LYS A 220 -39.74 -2.72 29.96
C LYS A 220 -39.88 -1.49 30.87
N THR A 221 -40.46 -0.47 30.26
CA THR A 221 -41.16 0.71 30.78
C THR A 221 -41.92 0.46 32.08
N LYS A 222 -41.76 1.38 33.05
CA LYS A 222 -42.87 1.86 33.87
C LYS A 222 -42.82 3.39 33.95
N GLU A 223 -43.74 3.98 33.23
CA GLU A 223 -44.20 5.35 33.34
C GLU A 223 -45.26 5.42 34.45
N GLN A 224 -45.20 6.47 35.28
CA GLN A 224 -46.30 7.37 35.67
C GLN A 224 -45.87 8.20 36.89
N ALA A 225 -45.67 9.51 36.67
CA ALA A 225 -46.58 10.59 37.12
C ALA A 225 -46.50 10.75 38.65
N GLY A 226 -45.78 11.73 39.19
CA GLY A 226 -46.09 13.15 39.10
C GLY A 226 -46.95 13.54 40.31
N THR A 227 -46.60 14.67 40.97
CA THR A 227 -47.49 15.55 41.78
C THR A 227 -46.86 16.04 43.12
N LEU A 228 -46.75 17.38 43.19
CA LEU A 228 -46.84 18.32 44.34
C LEU A 228 -45.63 18.65 45.24
N LEU A 229 -45.18 19.90 45.07
CA LEU A 229 -45.10 21.03 46.03
C LEU A 229 -44.71 20.74 47.49
N GLY A 230 -43.66 21.44 47.92
CA GLY A 230 -43.25 21.66 49.31
C GLY A 230 -41.89 22.32 49.37
#